data_AF-A0A7Y3P4T1-F1
#
_entry.id   AF-A0A7Y3P4T1-F1
#
_cell.length_a   1.000
_cell.length_b   1.000
_cell.length_c   1.000
_cell.angle_alpha   90.00
_cell.angle_beta   90.00
_cell.angle_gamma   90.00
#
_symmetry.space_group_name_H-M   'P 1'
#
loop_
_entity.id
_entity.type
_entity.pdbx_description
1 polymer ?
#
loop_
_entity_poly.entity_id
_entity_poly.type
_entity_poly.pdbx_seq_one_letter_code
_entity_poly.pdbx_strand_id
1 'polypeptide(L)' 'MTAGLVVDALELAGIPTVCVGVMRKPLEGLPRVVITPHTRGSNFGPPGDRAEHRRIADEALRLLEPH' A
#
# COMPACT_ATOMS: atom_id res chain seq x y z
N MET A 1 -0.42 7.96 -14.21
CA MET A 1 -0.69 6.96 -13.16
C MET A 1 -2.11 7.18 -12.66
N THR A 2 -2.99 6.19 -12.75
CA THR A 2 -4.40 6.33 -12.32
C THR A 2 -4.57 6.21 -10.81
N ALA A 3 -3.78 5.37 -10.14
CA ALA A 3 -3.87 5.17 -8.69
C ALA A 3 -3.48 6.43 -7.89
N GLY A 4 -2.46 7.18 -8.32
CA GLY A 4 -2.05 8.42 -7.65
C GLY A 4 -3.14 9.49 -7.63
N LEU A 5 -3.87 9.66 -8.75
CA LEU A 5 -4.98 10.62 -8.81
C LEU A 5 -6.13 10.26 -7.85
N VAL A 6 -6.40 8.97 -7.66
CA VAL A 6 -7.41 8.49 -6.70
C VAL A 6 -6.93 8.72 -5.26
N VAL A 7 -5.67 8.41 -4.98
CA VAL A 7 -5.04 8.69 -3.67
C VAL A 7 -5.14 10.17 -3.36
N ASP A 8 -4.69 11.04 -4.25
CA ASP A 8 -4.73 12.50 -4.05
C ASP A 8 -6.15 12.99 -3.76
N ALA A 9 -7.15 12.52 -4.51
CA ALA A 9 -8.54 12.90 -4.32
C ALA A 9 -9.09 12.46 -2.95
N LEU A 10 -8.75 11.24 -2.49
CA LEU A 10 -9.18 10.72 -1.19
C LEU A 10 -8.52 11.44 -0.02
N GLU A 11 -7.21 11.69 -0.12
CA GLU A 11 -6.45 12.41 0.91
C GLU A 11 -6.93 13.86 1.05
N LEU A 12 -7.21 14.55 -0.07
CA LEU A 12 -7.80 15.88 -0.07
C LEU A 12 -9.19 15.91 0.58
N ALA A 13 -9.94 14.81 0.51
CA ALA A 13 -11.23 14.65 1.18
C ALA A 13 -11.08 14.24 2.67
N GLY A 14 -9.86 14.16 3.21
CA GLY A 14 -9.59 13.75 4.58
C GLY A 14 -9.72 12.24 4.82
N ILE A 15 -9.73 11.42 3.75
CA ILE A 15 -9.78 9.96 3.84
C ILE A 15 -8.35 9.44 3.72
N PRO A 16 -7.75 8.91 4.80
CA PRO A 16 -6.38 8.45 4.75
C PRO A 16 -6.25 7.17 3.90
N THR A 17 -5.25 7.14 3.03
CA THR A 17 -4.97 6.02 2.12
C THR A 17 -3.56 5.47 2.30
N VAL A 18 -3.40 4.18 1.98
CA VAL A 18 -2.10 3.51 1.93
C VAL A 18 -2.03 2.68 0.66
N CYS A 19 -0.88 2.67 -0.01
CA CYS A 19 -0.64 1.86 -1.18
C CYS A 19 0.32 0.70 -0.86
N VAL A 20 -0.08 -0.52 -1.22
CA VAL A 20 0.77 -1.72 -1.12
C VAL A 20 1.21 -2.12 -2.52
N GLY A 21 2.50 -2.26 -2.74
CA GLY A 21 3.01 -2.65 -4.06
C GLY A 21 4.45 -3.11 -4.07
N VAL A 22 4.86 -3.66 -5.22
CA VAL A 22 6.18 -4.30 -5.38
C VAL A 22 7.21 -3.42 -6.08
N MET A 23 6.80 -2.34 -6.74
CA MET A 23 7.69 -1.45 -7.48
C MET A 23 7.81 -0.11 -6.77
N ARG A 24 9.03 0.33 -6.46
CA ARG A 24 9.27 1.63 -5.80
C ARG A 24 8.90 2.82 -6.69
N LYS A 25 9.38 2.85 -7.93
CA LYS A 25 9.25 4.01 -8.84
C LYS A 25 7.79 4.46 -9.07
N PRO A 26 6.81 3.58 -9.32
CA PRO A 26 5.41 4.00 -9.49
C PRO A 26 4.72 4.45 -8.19
N LEU A 27 5.33 4.22 -7.03
CA LEU A 27 4.79 4.57 -5.72
C LEU A 27 5.50 5.79 -5.11
N GLU A 28 6.49 6.35 -5.81
CA GLU A 28 7.17 7.58 -5.41
C GLU A 28 6.17 8.74 -5.34
N GLY A 29 6.26 9.53 -4.27
CA GLY A 29 5.40 10.70 -4.05
C GLY A 29 4.05 10.39 -3.38
N LEU A 30 3.69 9.12 -3.20
CA LEU A 30 2.49 8.76 -2.44
C LEU A 30 2.73 8.92 -0.92
N PRO A 31 1.71 9.34 -0.15
CA PRO A 31 1.87 9.70 1.26
C PRO A 31 2.29 8.52 2.13
N ARG A 32 1.74 7.33 1.87
CA ARG A 32 1.96 6.12 2.65
C ARG A 32 2.08 4.91 1.75
N VAL A 33 3.19 4.19 1.87
CA VAL A 33 3.50 3.07 0.98
C VAL A 33 4.10 1.92 1.77
N VAL A 34 3.59 0.71 1.54
CA VAL A 34 4.25 -0.55 1.91
C VAL A 34 4.85 -1.16 0.66
N ILE A 35 6.18 -1.28 0.63
CA ILE A 35 6.89 -1.95 -0.46
C ILE A 35 7.14 -3.40 -0.06
N THR A 36 6.59 -4.33 -0.83
CA THR A 36 6.71 -5.77 -0.55
C THR A 36 7.71 -6.43 -1.49
N PRO A 37 8.47 -7.45 -1.05
CA PRO A 37 9.53 -8.09 -1.83
C PRO A 37 9.00 -9.13 -2.86
N HIS A 38 7.77 -8.97 -3.32
CA HIS A 38 7.06 -9.94 -4.15
C HIS A 38 7.13 -9.60 -5.64
N THR A 39 6.67 -10.53 -6.48
CA THR A 39 6.63 -10.33 -7.93
C THR A 39 5.45 -9.47 -8.36
N ARG A 40 5.54 -8.88 -9.56
CA ARG A 40 4.46 -8.08 -10.14
C ARG A 40 3.16 -8.89 -10.21
N GLY A 41 2.08 -8.31 -9.67
CA GLY A 41 0.77 -8.96 -9.57
C GLY A 41 0.54 -9.69 -8.25
N SER A 42 1.53 -9.73 -7.36
CA SER A 42 1.49 -10.44 -6.08
C SER A 42 1.85 -9.50 -4.91
N ASN A 43 1.17 -8.35 -4.81
CA ASN A 43 1.49 -7.35 -3.76
C ASN A 43 1.38 -7.88 -2.33
N PHE A 44 0.61 -8.95 -2.11
CA PHE A 44 0.48 -9.62 -0.80
C PHE A 44 1.23 -10.96 -0.71
N GLY A 45 1.98 -11.34 -1.74
CA GLY A 45 2.64 -12.65 -1.80
C GLY A 45 1.75 -13.76 -2.39
N PRO A 46 2.16 -15.02 -2.25
CA PRO A 46 1.47 -16.16 -2.86
C PRO A 46 0.10 -16.42 -2.18
N PRO A 47 -0.92 -16.84 -2.94
CA PRO A 47 -2.22 -17.17 -2.38
C PRO A 47 -2.12 -18.24 -1.27
N GLY A 48 -2.74 -17.97 -0.13
CA GLY A 48 -2.79 -18.91 1.00
C GLY A 48 -1.73 -18.67 2.07
N ASP A 49 -0.74 -17.81 1.84
CA ASP A 49 0.21 -17.40 2.89
C ASP A 49 -0.43 -16.38 3.83
N ARG A 50 -1.29 -16.89 4.72
CA ARG A 50 -2.04 -16.06 5.67
C ARG A 50 -1.14 -15.27 6.61
N ALA A 51 0.04 -15.78 6.94
CA ALA A 51 0.98 -15.12 7.83
C ALA A 51 1.57 -13.89 7.16
N GLU A 52 2.04 -14.03 5.91
CA GLU A 52 2.57 -12.91 5.14
C GLU A 52 1.49 -11.88 4.81
N HIS A 53 0.29 -12.35 4.43
CA HIS A 53 -0.84 -11.45 4.14
C HIS A 53 -1.18 -10.59 5.36
N ARG A 54 -1.24 -11.21 6.54
CA ARG A 54 -1.50 -10.52 7.80
C ARG A 54 -0.38 -9.55 8.13
N ARG A 55 0.88 -9.95 8.00
CA ARG A 55 2.03 -9.08 8.25
C ARG A 55 1.98 -7.80 7.41
N ILE A 56 1.68 -7.92 6.11
CA ILE A 56 1.56 -6.78 5.20
C ILE A 56 0.35 -5.91 5.54
N ALA A 57 -0.80 -6.53 5.86
CA ALA A 57 -2.00 -5.79 6.27
C ALA A 57 -1.77 -5.00 7.57
N ASP A 58 -1.16 -5.63 8.58
CA ASP A 58 -0.84 -4.98 9.86
C ASP A 58 0.15 -3.82 9.66
N GLU A 59 1.13 -3.97 8.76
CA GLU A 59 2.04 -2.89 8.38
C GLU A 59 1.32 -1.73 7.68
N ALA A 60 0.42 -2.04 6.74
CA ALA A 60 -0.38 -1.02 6.05
C ALA A 60 -1.31 -0.28 7.02
N LEU A 61 -1.94 -0.99 7.96
CA LEU A 61 -2.81 -0.40 8.99
C LEU A 61 -2.04 0.53 9.93
N ARG A 62 -0.84 0.14 10.36
CA ARG A 62 0.03 1.00 11.19
C ARG A 62 0.36 2.34 10.53
N LEU A 63 0.45 2.39 9.21
CA LEU A 63 0.68 3.66 8.49
C LEU A 63 -0.56 4.56 8.47
N LEU A 64 -1.76 4.02 8.70
CA LEU A 64 -3.01 4.79 8.76
C LEU A 64 -3.32 5.31 10.16
N GLU A 65 -2.69 4.79 11.20
CA GLU A 65 -2.90 5.22 12.58
C GLU A 65 -2.31 6.63 12.79
N PRO A 66 -3.03 7.53 13.50
CA PRO A 66 -2.49 8.84 13.86
C PRO A 66 -1.30 8.68 14.81
N HIS A 67 -0.20 9.40 14.54
CA HIS A 67 0.92 9.56 15.47
C HIS A 67 0.66 10.71 16.44
#